data_AF-D9XKG3-F1
#
_entry.id   AF-D9XKG3-F1
#
_cell.length_a   1.000
_cell.length_b   1.000
_cell.length_c   1.000
_cell.angle_alpha   90.00
_cell.angle_beta   90.00
_cell.angle_gamma   90.00
#
_symmetry.space_group_name_H-M   'P 1'
#
loop_
_entity.id
_entity.type
_entity.pdbx_description
1 polymer ?
#
loop_
_entity_poly.entity_id
_entity_poly.type
_entity_poly.pdbx_seq_one_letter_code
_entity_poly.pdbx_strand_id
1 'polypeptide(L)'
;MLIVLGILFAVAPAVVWMTIARTRAVGFAVGGALLAGAGLLISVQRGWIDAPRPDAHLVFTALAPLLIACGAGLEGRHENAPPPEWTSRRNGAIGFLGTQFALTLVVGLLYALMISEGSDAPPSKALPSLPPGISMVDEGTSCGSGGCWRAATITSEDGLSRPEIIRELGLQQESCRSSGWLLDWRDVCVGARDNGENVTIYASWGY
;
A
#
# COMPACT_ATOMS: atom_id res chain seq x y z
N MET A 1 10.64 1.80 13.81
CA MET A 1 9.52 1.34 14.67
C MET A 1 8.31 0.87 13.85
N LEU A 2 7.80 1.66 12.90
CA LEU A 2 6.63 1.31 12.07
C LEU A 2 6.79 0.01 11.26
N ILE A 3 7.99 -0.26 10.71
CA ILE A 3 8.25 -1.49 9.93
C ILE A 3 8.10 -2.75 10.80
N VAL A 4 8.60 -2.71 12.04
CA VAL A 4 8.51 -3.86 12.95
C VAL A 4 7.05 -4.14 13.30
N LEU A 5 6.28 -3.08 13.59
CA LEU A 5 4.85 -3.20 13.86
C LEU A 5 4.09 -3.77 12.65
N GLY A 6 4.41 -3.33 11.44
CA GLY A 6 3.82 -3.82 10.19
C GLY A 6 4.11 -5.31 9.93
N ILE A 7 5.31 -5.78 10.25
CA ILE A 7 5.67 -7.21 10.16
C ILE A 7 4.92 -8.03 11.21
N LEU A 8 4.89 -7.58 12.46
CA LEU A 8 4.16 -8.27 13.53
C LEU A 8 2.68 -8.42 13.18
N PHE A 9 2.08 -7.35 12.66
CA PHE A 9 0.70 -7.35 12.19
C PHE A 9 0.47 -8.33 11.03
N ALA A 10 1.40 -8.39 10.07
CA ALA A 10 1.31 -9.31 8.94
C ALA A 10 1.38 -10.79 9.36
N VAL A 11 2.23 -11.11 10.34
CA VAL A 11 2.47 -12.50 10.79
C VAL A 11 1.44 -12.98 11.81
N ALA A 12 0.78 -12.07 12.53
CA ALA A 12 -0.15 -12.42 13.61
C ALA A 12 -1.26 -13.41 13.21
N PRO A 13 -1.93 -13.30 12.04
CA PRO A 13 -2.92 -14.30 11.63
C PRO A 13 -2.36 -15.72 11.49
N ALA A 14 -1.13 -15.87 11.00
CA ALA A 14 -0.48 -17.18 10.88
C ALA A 14 -0.20 -17.78 12.27
N VAL A 15 0.25 -16.95 13.23
CA VAL A 15 0.46 -17.38 14.62
C VAL A 15 -0.87 -17.79 15.26
N VAL A 16 -1.92 -16.99 15.08
CA VAL A 16 -3.27 -17.33 15.56
C VAL A 16 -3.73 -18.68 14.99
N TRP A 17 -3.56 -18.90 13.68
CA TRP A 17 -3.90 -20.16 13.04
C TRP A 17 -3.16 -21.37 13.64
N MET A 18 -1.86 -21.24 13.95
CA MET A 18 -1.09 -22.31 14.60
C MET A 18 -1.67 -22.75 15.95
N THR A 19 -2.35 -21.85 16.67
CA THR A 19 -2.94 -22.16 17.99
C THR A 19 -4.27 -22.92 17.91
N ILE A 20 -4.95 -22.85 16.77
CA ILE A 20 -6.30 -23.42 16.57
C ILE A 20 -6.33 -24.62 15.62
N ALA A 21 -5.31 -24.75 14.75
CA ALA A 21 -5.20 -25.86 13.80
C ALA A 21 -5.08 -27.21 14.53
N ARG A 22 -5.93 -28.16 14.16
CA ARG A 22 -6.03 -29.52 14.71
C ARG A 22 -5.36 -30.54 13.80
N THR A 23 -5.33 -30.31 12.50
CA THR A 23 -4.82 -31.26 11.51
C THR A 23 -3.57 -30.72 10.80
N ARG A 24 -2.61 -31.60 10.50
CA ARG A 24 -1.39 -31.19 9.79
C ARG A 24 -1.68 -30.69 8.38
N ALA A 25 -2.58 -31.37 7.65
CA ALA A 25 -2.88 -31.02 6.26
C ALA A 25 -3.55 -29.63 6.14
N VAL A 26 -4.66 -29.40 6.86
CA VAL A 26 -5.34 -28.09 6.84
C VAL A 26 -4.47 -27.03 7.50
N GLY A 27 -3.76 -27.40 8.57
CA GLY A 27 -2.78 -26.58 9.26
C GLY A 27 -1.73 -25.99 8.31
N PHE A 28 -1.04 -26.84 7.53
CA PHE A 28 -0.03 -26.39 6.57
C PHE A 28 -0.62 -25.61 5.40
N ALA A 29 -1.78 -26.02 4.87
CA ALA A 29 -2.40 -25.33 3.76
C ALA A 29 -2.79 -23.88 4.11
N VAL A 30 -3.54 -23.70 5.20
CA VAL A 30 -3.99 -22.37 5.64
C VAL A 30 -2.82 -21.55 6.19
N GLY A 31 -1.93 -22.16 6.97
CA GLY A 31 -0.73 -21.49 7.49
C GLY A 31 0.19 -21.01 6.39
N GLY A 32 0.42 -21.83 5.35
CA GLY A 32 1.20 -21.46 4.17
C GLY A 32 0.56 -20.30 3.40
N ALA A 33 -0.76 -20.33 3.20
CA ALA A 33 -1.48 -19.24 2.54
C ALA A 33 -1.37 -17.92 3.33
N LEU A 34 -1.53 -17.96 4.66
CA LEU A 34 -1.38 -16.79 5.52
C LEU A 34 0.05 -16.23 5.50
N LEU A 35 1.07 -17.08 5.52
CA LEU A 35 2.47 -16.67 5.42
C LEU A 35 2.80 -16.09 4.04
N ALA A 36 2.26 -16.66 2.95
CA ALA A 36 2.41 -16.11 1.62
C ALA A 36 1.78 -14.71 1.52
N GLY A 37 0.56 -14.54 2.04
CA GLY A 37 -0.10 -13.25 2.13
C GLY A 37 0.68 -12.24 2.98
N ALA A 38 1.23 -12.66 4.12
CA ALA A 38 2.09 -11.81 4.95
C ALA A 38 3.37 -11.38 4.21
N GLY A 39 4.00 -12.29 3.48
CA GLY A 39 5.18 -12.00 2.65
C GLY A 39 4.88 -10.99 1.54
N LEU A 40 3.73 -11.11 0.87
CA LEU A 40 3.27 -10.12 -0.12
C LEU A 40 3.05 -8.75 0.53
N LEU A 41 2.37 -8.71 1.68
CA LEU A 41 2.11 -7.46 2.40
C LEU A 41 3.42 -6.77 2.84
N ILE A 42 4.38 -7.55 3.36
CA ILE A 42 5.71 -7.04 3.73
C ILE A 42 6.46 -6.52 2.50
N SER A 43 6.35 -7.19 1.35
CA SER A 43 6.96 -6.75 0.09
C SER A 43 6.42 -5.39 -0.37
N VAL A 44 5.11 -5.17 -0.24
CA VAL A 44 4.46 -3.86 -0.50
C VAL A 44 4.92 -2.81 0.52
N GLN A 45 5.02 -3.15 1.81
CA GLN A 45 5.54 -2.24 2.84
C GLN A 45 6.99 -1.80 2.56
N ARG A 46 7.84 -2.74 2.09
CA ARG A 46 9.23 -2.48 1.71
C ARG A 46 9.38 -1.74 0.38
N GLY A 47 8.31 -1.58 -0.39
CA GLY A 47 8.34 -0.95 -1.71
C GLY A 47 8.93 -1.84 -2.81
N TRP A 48 9.00 -3.15 -2.59
CA TRP A 48 9.43 -4.12 -3.62
C TRP A 48 8.34 -4.39 -4.66
N ILE A 49 7.08 -4.22 -4.26
CA ILE A 49 5.91 -4.32 -5.14
C ILE A 49 5.23 -2.95 -5.10
N ASP A 50 4.99 -2.37 -6.28
CA ASP A 50 4.27 -1.11 -6.38
C ASP A 50 2.77 -1.38 -6.24
N ALA A 51 2.27 -1.21 -5.02
CA ALA A 51 0.86 -1.29 -4.70
C ALA A 51 0.53 -0.26 -3.61
N PRO A 52 -0.71 0.25 -3.57
CA PRO A 52 -1.17 1.11 -2.49
C PRO A 52 -1.14 0.35 -1.17
N ARG A 53 -0.28 0.80 -0.24
CA ARG A 53 -0.13 0.21 1.09
C ARG A 53 -1.45 0.07 1.87
N PRO A 54 -2.30 1.10 2.01
CA PRO A 54 -3.52 0.99 2.80
C PRO A 54 -4.46 -0.09 2.24
N ASP A 55 -4.54 -0.21 0.92
CA ASP A 55 -5.41 -1.19 0.27
C ASP A 55 -4.88 -2.61 0.45
N ALA A 56 -3.56 -2.81 0.34
CA ALA A 56 -2.93 -4.10 0.61
C ALA A 56 -3.18 -4.56 2.06
N HIS A 57 -3.12 -3.63 3.02
CA HIS A 57 -3.45 -3.91 4.41
C HIS A 57 -4.92 -4.31 4.58
N LEU A 58 -5.85 -3.56 3.99
CA LEU A 58 -7.28 -3.85 4.10
C LEU A 58 -7.62 -5.22 3.50
N VAL A 59 -7.13 -5.51 2.29
CA VAL A 59 -7.32 -6.80 1.62
C VAL A 59 -6.79 -7.95 2.47
N PHE A 60 -5.57 -7.84 3.00
CA PHE A 60 -5.01 -8.88 3.85
C PHE A 60 -5.82 -9.08 5.14
N THR A 61 -6.26 -7.99 5.78
CA THR A 61 -7.08 -8.07 7.00
C THR A 61 -8.47 -8.64 6.77
N ALA A 62 -9.02 -8.56 5.56
CA ALA A 62 -10.28 -9.21 5.21
C ALA A 62 -10.08 -10.69 4.84
N LEU A 63 -9.05 -11.00 4.05
CA LEU A 63 -8.78 -12.37 3.59
C LEU A 63 -8.29 -13.30 4.70
N ALA A 64 -7.45 -12.80 5.63
CA ALA A 64 -6.92 -13.61 6.71
C ALA A 64 -8.00 -14.26 7.61
N PRO A 65 -8.99 -13.53 8.16
CA PRO A 65 -10.07 -14.13 8.95
C PRO A 65 -10.97 -15.05 8.11
N LEU A 66 -11.19 -14.75 6.82
CA LEU A 66 -11.93 -15.64 5.91
C LEU A 66 -11.20 -16.98 5.72
N LEU A 67 -9.89 -16.96 5.48
CA LEU A 67 -9.07 -18.17 5.38
C LEU A 67 -9.09 -18.98 6.68
N ILE A 68 -9.00 -18.30 7.82
CA ILE A 68 -9.07 -18.93 9.14
C ILE A 68 -10.45 -19.55 9.40
N ALA A 69 -11.54 -18.85 9.07
CA ALA A 69 -12.90 -19.36 9.22
C ALA A 69 -13.16 -20.58 8.33
N CYS A 70 -12.72 -20.52 7.06
CA CYS A 70 -12.77 -21.66 6.13
C CYS A 70 -11.95 -22.84 6.65
N GLY A 71 -10.71 -22.61 7.12
CA GLY A 71 -9.85 -23.62 7.72
C GLY A 71 -10.50 -24.29 8.92
N ALA A 72 -11.02 -23.50 9.87
CA ALA A 72 -11.72 -24.02 11.05
C ALA A 72 -12.98 -24.83 10.68
N GLY A 73 -13.72 -24.38 9.65
CA GLY A 73 -14.87 -25.11 9.11
C GLY A 73 -14.48 -26.47 8.51
N LEU A 74 -13.36 -26.54 7.78
CA LEU A 74 -12.84 -27.78 7.23
C LEU A 74 -12.36 -28.75 8.32
N GLU A 75 -11.72 -28.25 9.37
CA GLU A 75 -11.33 -29.07 10.52
C GLU A 75 -12.52 -29.57 11.34
N GLY A 76 -13.60 -28.78 11.42
CA GLY A 76 -14.85 -29.17 12.08
C GLY A 76 -15.59 -30.32 11.39
N ARG A 77 -15.30 -30.60 10.12
CA ARG A 77 -15.85 -31.75 9.39
C ARG A 77 -15.20 -33.09 9.77
N HIS A 78 -14.11 -33.08 10.54
CA HIS A 78 -13.49 -34.31 11.03
C HIS A 78 -14.23 -34.79 12.29
N GLU A 79 -14.57 -36.09 12.33
CA GLU A 79 -15.53 -36.73 13.25
C GLU A 79 -15.20 -36.60 14.76
N ASN A 80 -14.01 -36.14 15.11
CA ASN A 80 -13.60 -36.00 16.50
C ASN A 80 -14.09 -34.68 17.10
N ALA A 81 -14.94 -34.78 18.13
CA ALA A 81 -15.35 -33.64 18.94
C ALA A 81 -14.11 -32.83 19.40
N PRO A 82 -14.13 -31.49 19.29
CA PRO A 82 -13.02 -30.68 19.73
C PRO A 82 -12.85 -30.75 21.26
N PRO A 83 -11.61 -30.71 21.78
CA PRO A 83 -11.37 -30.64 23.21
C PRO A 83 -11.94 -29.32 23.76
N PRO A 84 -12.39 -29.27 25.03
CA PRO A 84 -13.05 -28.09 25.60
C PRO A 84 -12.16 -26.83 25.60
N GLU A 85 -10.84 -27.00 25.71
CA GLU A 85 -9.87 -25.90 25.59
C GLU A 85 -9.82 -25.25 24.19
N TRP A 86 -10.23 -25.97 23.14
CA TRP A 86 -10.23 -25.45 21.78
C TRP A 86 -11.25 -24.32 21.61
N THR A 87 -12.41 -24.39 22.28
CA THR A 87 -13.42 -23.33 22.23
C THR A 87 -12.90 -22.03 22.82
N SER A 88 -12.13 -22.09 23.91
CA SER A 88 -11.49 -20.91 24.51
C SER A 88 -10.46 -20.30 23.56
N ARG A 89 -9.58 -21.12 22.97
CA ARG A 89 -8.58 -20.67 21.98
C ARG A 89 -9.23 -20.05 20.75
N ARG A 90 -10.30 -20.67 20.23
CA ARG A 90 -11.07 -20.16 19.10
C ARG A 90 -11.69 -18.80 19.40
N ASN A 91 -12.32 -18.63 20.56
CA ASN A 91 -12.92 -17.36 20.93
C ASN A 91 -11.86 -16.26 21.12
N GLY A 92 -10.70 -16.60 21.70
CA GLY A 92 -9.55 -15.70 21.77
C GLY A 92 -9.02 -15.29 20.40
N ALA A 93 -8.90 -16.24 19.47
CA ALA A 93 -8.52 -16.00 18.08
C ALA A 93 -9.50 -15.06 17.36
N ILE A 94 -10.81 -15.28 17.52
CA ILE A 94 -11.86 -14.41 16.96
C ILE A 94 -11.74 -13.00 17.54
N GLY A 95 -11.59 -12.88 18.86
CA GLY A 95 -11.41 -11.58 19.53
C GLY A 95 -10.20 -10.83 19.00
N PHE A 96 -9.04 -11.49 18.93
CA PHE A 96 -7.81 -10.89 18.44
C PHE A 96 -7.91 -10.43 16.99
N LEU A 97 -8.40 -11.29 16.08
CA LEU A 97 -8.56 -10.95 14.67
C LEU A 97 -9.62 -9.86 14.46
N GLY A 98 -10.70 -9.88 15.24
CA GLY A 98 -11.72 -8.83 15.24
C GLY A 98 -11.16 -7.48 15.65
N THR A 99 -10.36 -7.43 16.73
CA THR A 99 -9.66 -6.22 17.15
C THR A 99 -8.67 -5.75 16.08
N GLN A 100 -7.91 -6.68 15.50
CA GLN A 100 -6.96 -6.38 14.42
C GLN A 100 -7.67 -5.72 13.22
N PHE A 101 -8.79 -6.29 12.78
CA PHE A 101 -9.59 -5.76 11.68
C PHE A 101 -10.17 -4.37 12.00
N ALA A 102 -10.75 -4.21 13.20
CA ALA A 102 -11.30 -2.93 13.65
C ALA A 102 -10.22 -1.82 13.68
N LEU A 103 -9.02 -2.13 14.18
CA LEU A 103 -7.88 -1.20 14.18
C LEU A 103 -7.49 -0.79 12.76
N THR A 104 -7.46 -1.73 11.80
CA THR A 104 -7.17 -1.40 10.39
C THR A 104 -8.24 -0.52 9.78
N LEU A 105 -9.52 -0.76 10.07
CA LEU A 105 -10.59 0.12 9.60
C LEU A 105 -10.47 1.52 10.18
N VAL A 106 -10.19 1.65 11.49
CA VAL A 106 -10.02 2.96 12.14
C VAL A 106 -8.83 3.70 11.55
N VAL A 107 -7.67 3.05 11.44
CA VAL A 107 -6.46 3.68 10.88
C VAL A 107 -6.65 4.00 9.40
N GLY A 108 -7.28 3.12 8.62
CA GLY A 108 -7.58 3.34 7.21
C GLY A 108 -8.55 4.50 7.00
N LEU A 109 -9.58 4.61 7.85
CA LEU A 109 -10.52 5.74 7.83
C LEU A 109 -9.83 7.05 8.20
N LEU A 110 -9.01 7.05 9.27
CA LEU A 110 -8.24 8.23 9.66
C LEU A 110 -7.28 8.66 8.54
N TYR A 111 -6.64 7.69 7.86
CA TYR A 111 -5.80 7.96 6.70
C TYR A 111 -6.61 8.58 5.55
N ALA A 112 -7.77 7.98 5.20
CA ALA A 112 -8.65 8.49 4.15
C ALA A 112 -9.14 9.92 4.44
N LEU A 113 -9.45 10.23 5.70
CA LEU A 113 -9.83 11.57 6.13
C LEU A 113 -8.66 12.56 6.01
N MET A 114 -7.46 12.20 6.47
CA MET A 114 -6.27 13.04 6.36
C MET A 114 -5.92 13.37 4.91
N ILE A 115 -5.98 12.40 4.00
CA ILE A 115 -5.65 12.64 2.58
C ILE A 115 -6.74 13.42 1.83
N SER A 116 -7.98 13.42 2.34
CA SER A 116 -9.09 14.17 1.74
C SER A 116 -8.94 15.69 1.90
N GLU A 117 -8.14 16.14 2.87
CA GLU A 117 -7.92 17.56 3.14
C GLU A 117 -6.97 18.25 2.12
N GLY A 118 -6.41 17.50 1.15
CA GLY A 118 -5.55 18.06 0.09
C GLY A 118 -4.23 18.66 0.60
N SER A 119 -3.90 18.40 1.86
CA SER A 119 -2.79 19.00 2.60
C SER A 119 -1.45 18.30 2.40
N ASP A 120 -1.44 17.10 1.81
CA ASP A 120 -0.23 16.30 1.63
C ASP A 120 0.11 16.14 0.14
N ALA A 121 1.38 16.32 -0.21
CA ALA A 121 1.85 16.20 -1.59
C ALA A 121 2.03 14.73 -1.99
N PRO A 122 1.90 14.39 -3.29
CA PRO A 122 2.24 13.06 -3.77
C PRO A 122 3.67 12.64 -3.37
N PRO A 123 3.91 11.35 -3.11
CA PRO A 123 5.24 10.86 -2.71
C PRO A 123 6.26 11.03 -3.85
N SER A 124 7.56 11.04 -3.55
CA SER A 124 8.65 11.20 -4.55
C SER A 124 8.56 10.24 -5.73
N LYS A 125 8.16 8.99 -5.48
CA LYS A 125 7.95 7.98 -6.50
C LYS A 125 6.81 8.28 -7.50
N ALA A 126 5.98 9.30 -7.22
CA ALA A 126 4.95 9.73 -8.14
C ALA A 126 5.53 10.47 -9.34
N LEU A 127 6.72 11.07 -9.19
CA LEU A 127 7.44 11.68 -10.31
C LEU A 127 7.89 10.60 -11.30
N PRO A 128 7.88 10.90 -12.61
CA PRO A 128 8.27 9.96 -13.64
C PRO A 128 9.75 9.61 -13.54
N SER A 129 10.10 8.38 -13.92
CA SER A 129 11.50 7.99 -14.10
C SER A 129 12.12 8.82 -15.21
N LEU A 130 13.28 9.42 -14.95
CA LEU A 130 13.98 10.24 -15.93
C LEU A 130 14.73 9.34 -16.93
N PRO A 131 14.67 9.64 -18.24
CA PRO A 131 15.46 8.95 -19.23
C PRO A 131 16.96 9.28 -19.05
N PRO A 132 17.87 8.46 -19.62
CA PRO A 132 19.30 8.75 -19.61
C PRO A 132 19.60 10.14 -20.17
N GLY A 133 20.60 10.83 -19.64
CA GLY A 133 20.97 12.19 -20.06
C GLY A 133 20.11 13.30 -19.46
N ILE A 134 19.08 12.96 -18.69
CA ILE A 134 18.22 13.87 -17.95
C ILE A 134 18.34 13.55 -16.46
N SER A 135 18.68 14.56 -15.66
CA SER A 135 18.91 14.38 -14.22
C SER A 135 18.10 15.38 -13.39
N MET A 136 17.79 14.95 -12.17
CA MET A 136 17.06 15.76 -11.20
C MET A 136 18.08 16.58 -10.40
N VAL A 137 17.94 17.90 -10.45
CA VAL A 137 18.83 18.83 -9.73
C VAL A 137 18.30 19.09 -8.33
N ASP A 138 16.99 19.25 -8.21
CA ASP A 138 16.32 19.55 -6.95
C ASP A 138 14.92 18.92 -6.92
N GLU A 139 14.50 18.43 -5.75
CA GLU A 139 13.17 17.87 -5.50
C GLU A 139 12.60 18.51 -4.24
N GLY A 140 11.38 19.04 -4.33
CA GLY A 140 10.72 19.70 -3.21
C GLY A 140 9.21 19.48 -3.18
N THR A 141 8.63 19.80 -2.03
CA THR A 141 7.18 19.93 -1.86
C THR A 141 6.82 21.41 -1.88
N SER A 142 5.78 21.76 -2.63
CA SER A 142 5.24 23.12 -2.68
C SER A 142 3.73 23.07 -2.45
N CYS A 143 3.22 24.05 -1.70
CA CYS A 143 1.82 24.10 -1.30
C CYS A 143 1.23 25.47 -1.63
N GLY A 144 -0.01 25.48 -2.13
CA GLY A 144 -0.75 26.68 -2.46
C GLY A 144 -2.24 26.53 -2.18
N SER A 145 -3.04 27.46 -2.71
CA SER A 145 -4.51 27.44 -2.59
C SER A 145 -5.16 26.23 -3.26
N GLY A 146 -4.47 25.63 -4.25
CA GLY A 146 -4.87 24.39 -4.94
C GLY A 146 -4.19 23.15 -4.37
N GLY A 147 -3.91 23.12 -3.06
CA GLY A 147 -3.30 21.97 -2.39
C GLY A 147 -1.78 21.90 -2.48
N CYS A 148 -1.22 20.80 -2.00
CA CYS A 148 0.20 20.52 -2.07
C CYS A 148 0.55 19.63 -3.27
N TRP A 149 1.62 19.97 -3.96
CA TRP A 149 2.20 19.19 -5.04
C TRP A 149 3.68 18.94 -4.79
N ARG A 150 4.20 17.91 -5.45
CA ARG A 150 5.62 17.63 -5.46
C ARG A 150 6.20 18.12 -6.78
N ALA A 151 7.33 18.80 -6.74
CA ALA A 151 7.98 19.36 -7.92
C ALA A 151 9.46 18.99 -7.92
N ALA A 152 10.02 18.81 -9.10
CA ALA A 152 11.44 18.61 -9.27
C ALA A 152 11.97 19.39 -10.47
N THR A 153 13.12 20.03 -10.28
CA THR A 153 13.83 20.75 -11.34
C THR A 153 14.75 19.79 -12.06
N ILE A 154 14.67 19.81 -13.39
CA ILE A 154 15.38 18.90 -14.26
C ILE A 154 16.45 19.67 -15.04
N THR A 155 17.59 19.03 -15.24
CA THR A 155 18.61 19.46 -16.21
C THR A 155 18.90 18.35 -17.22
N SER A 156 19.36 18.75 -18.41
CA SER A 156 19.86 17.83 -19.43
C SER A 156 21.38 17.97 -19.54
N GLU A 157 22.08 16.85 -19.44
CA GLU A 157 23.54 16.78 -19.67
C GLU A 157 23.86 16.83 -21.17
N ASP A 158 22.92 16.40 -22.01
CA ASP A 158 23.05 16.36 -23.48
C ASP A 158 22.76 17.70 -24.16
N GLY A 159 22.48 18.75 -23.39
CA GLY A 159 22.21 20.09 -23.92
C GLY A 159 20.87 20.22 -24.65
N LEU A 160 19.92 19.32 -24.37
CA LEU A 160 18.58 19.39 -24.96
C LEU A 160 17.90 20.72 -24.64
N SER A 161 17.17 21.25 -25.61
CA SER A 161 16.32 22.42 -25.35
C SER A 161 15.16 22.06 -24.43
N ARG A 162 14.64 23.03 -23.68
CA ARG A 162 13.54 22.82 -22.73
C ARG A 162 12.29 22.16 -23.35
N PRO A 163 11.83 22.56 -24.56
CA PRO A 163 10.72 21.87 -25.23
C PRO A 163 11.05 20.43 -25.62
N GLU A 164 12.31 20.15 -25.96
CA GLU A 164 12.76 18.79 -26.27
C GLU A 164 12.77 17.91 -25.03
N ILE A 165 13.22 18.43 -23.87
CA ILE A 165 13.14 17.74 -22.58
C ILE A 165 11.69 17.35 -22.27
N ILE A 166 10.73 18.26 -22.40
CA ILE A 166 9.31 17.99 -22.16
C ILE A 166 8.77 16.92 -23.12
N ARG A 167 9.18 16.97 -24.39
CA ARG A 167 8.80 15.97 -25.39
C ARG A 167 9.39 14.60 -25.07
N GLU A 168 10.66 14.54 -24.68
CA GLU A 168 11.37 13.30 -24.32
C GLU A 168 10.74 12.62 -23.10
N LEU A 169 10.28 13.42 -22.14
CA LEU A 169 9.53 12.94 -20.98
C LEU A 169 8.09 12.52 -21.31
N GLY A 170 7.60 12.79 -22.52
CA GLY A 170 6.22 12.53 -22.92
C GLY A 170 5.19 13.40 -22.20
N LEU A 171 5.61 14.52 -21.59
CA LEU A 171 4.78 15.40 -20.77
C LEU A 171 4.32 16.65 -21.51
N GLN A 172 4.12 16.54 -22.83
CA GLN A 172 3.53 17.63 -23.63
C GLN A 172 2.10 17.95 -23.19
N GLN A 173 1.42 16.98 -22.59
CA GLN A 173 0.15 17.13 -21.90
C GLN A 173 0.29 16.49 -20.51
N GLU A 174 -0.48 16.99 -19.56
CA GLU A 174 -0.56 16.39 -18.23
C GLU A 174 -1.14 14.98 -18.34
N SER A 175 -0.52 14.02 -17.67
CA SER A 175 -0.96 12.64 -17.63
C SER A 175 -1.43 12.30 -16.22
N CYS A 176 -2.72 11.97 -16.09
CA CYS A 176 -3.30 11.51 -14.85
C CYS A 176 -3.44 9.99 -14.84
N ARG A 177 -3.11 9.37 -13.70
CA ARG A 177 -3.30 7.94 -13.46
C ARG A 177 -3.86 7.72 -12.07
N SER A 178 -4.65 6.67 -11.89
CA SER A 178 -5.18 6.34 -10.56
C SER A 178 -4.03 5.98 -9.60
N SER A 179 -4.03 6.59 -8.42
CA SER A 179 -2.99 6.35 -7.40
C SER A 179 -3.27 5.13 -6.53
N GLY A 180 -4.50 4.64 -6.54
CA GLY A 180 -4.92 3.43 -5.85
C GLY A 180 -6.07 2.70 -6.52
N TRP A 181 -6.68 1.77 -5.79
CA TRP A 181 -7.71 0.86 -6.31
C TRP A 181 -8.88 0.65 -5.36
N LEU A 182 -8.75 0.97 -4.05
CA LEU A 182 -9.82 0.75 -3.08
C LEU A 182 -10.02 1.86 -2.02
N LEU A 183 -8.97 2.43 -1.44
CA LEU A 183 -9.07 3.51 -0.43
C LEU A 183 -8.48 4.83 -0.90
N ASP A 184 -7.46 4.83 -1.77
CA ASP A 184 -6.98 6.04 -2.44
C ASP A 184 -7.54 6.09 -3.86
N TRP A 185 -8.61 6.86 -4.04
CA TRP A 185 -9.34 7.02 -5.30
C TRP A 185 -8.84 8.21 -6.10
N ARG A 186 -7.92 9.00 -5.52
CA ARG A 186 -7.43 10.22 -6.15
C ARG A 186 -6.53 9.84 -7.31
N ASP A 187 -6.70 10.53 -8.42
CA ASP A 187 -5.73 10.44 -9.49
C ASP A 187 -4.46 11.18 -9.08
N VAL A 188 -3.31 10.72 -9.56
CA VAL A 188 -2.07 11.47 -9.55
C VAL A 188 -1.81 11.97 -10.96
N CYS A 189 -1.78 13.28 -11.09
CA CYS A 189 -1.54 13.98 -12.34
C CYS A 189 -0.08 14.45 -12.37
N VAL A 190 0.61 14.11 -13.44
CA VAL A 190 2.01 14.43 -13.67
C VAL A 190 2.11 15.33 -14.88
N GLY A 191 2.78 16.46 -14.72
CA GLY A 191 3.00 17.43 -15.79
C GLY A 191 4.40 18.01 -15.77
N ALA A 192 4.73 18.76 -16.81
CA ALA A 192 5.97 19.52 -16.91
C ALA A 192 5.66 20.99 -17.23
N ARG A 193 6.48 21.89 -16.69
CA ARG A 193 6.39 23.33 -16.91
C ARG A 193 7.76 23.89 -17.24
N ASP A 194 7.83 24.67 -18.31
CA ASP A 194 8.98 25.52 -18.61
C ASP A 194 8.74 26.89 -17.95
N ASN A 195 9.63 27.30 -17.05
CA ASN A 195 9.56 28.61 -16.40
C ASN A 195 10.46 29.67 -17.07
N GLY A 196 11.03 29.37 -18.23
CA GLY A 196 11.95 30.20 -19.00
C GLY A 196 13.42 29.98 -18.66
N GLU A 197 13.72 29.49 -17.46
CA GLU A 197 15.06 29.17 -16.99
C GLU A 197 15.31 27.67 -17.04
N ASN A 198 14.46 26.89 -16.37
CA ASN A 198 14.57 25.45 -16.18
C ASN A 198 13.24 24.73 -16.53
N VAL A 199 13.33 23.42 -16.75
CA VAL A 199 12.13 22.56 -16.82
C VAL A 199 11.86 22.01 -15.43
N THR A 200 10.64 22.19 -14.95
CA THR A 200 10.17 21.63 -13.68
C THR A 200 9.07 20.61 -13.97
N ILE A 201 9.26 19.37 -13.53
CA ILE A 201 8.19 18.38 -13.46
C ILE A 201 7.45 18.51 -12.15
N TYR A 202 6.17 18.21 -12.16
CA TYR A 202 5.36 18.19 -10.94
C TYR A 202 4.42 17.00 -10.93
N ALA A 203 4.08 16.55 -9.72
CA ALA A 203 3.02 15.60 -9.45
C ALA A 203 2.05 16.23 -8.45
N SER A 204 0.78 16.27 -8.80
CA SER A 204 -0.32 16.74 -7.94
C SER A 204 -1.43 15.70 -7.88
N TRP A 205 -2.25 15.77 -6.83
CA TRP A 205 -3.49 14.99 -6.80
C TRP A 205 -4.51 15.61 -7.77
N GLY A 206 -5.18 14.78 -8.56
CA GLY A 206 -6.33 15.17 -9.39
C GLY A 206 -7.53 15.45 -8.51
N TYR A 207 -8.27 16.51 -8.85
CA TYR A 207 -9.50 16.94 -8.18
C TYR A 207 -10.74 16.30 -8.79
#